data_AF-A0A346XT41-F1
#
_entry.id   AF-A0A346XT41-F1
#
_cell.length_a   1.000
_cell.length_b   1.000
_cell.length_c   1.000
_cell.angle_alpha   90.00
_cell.angle_beta   90.00
_cell.angle_gamma   90.00
#
_symmetry.space_group_name_H-M   'P 1'
#
loop_
_entity.id
_entity.type
_entity.pdbx_description
1 polymer ?
#
loop_
_entity_poly.entity_id
_entity_poly.type
_entity_poly.pdbx_seq_one_letter_code
_entity_poly.pdbx_strand_id
1 'polypeptide(L)'
;MSQPETIVRKYLTALKDPSTLRDDDAIQEAESALGDESDPIERLKLQQKLAELNAPSMNAIEDEFVVHAKAWADEAGLTGKAFEAEGVPGATLRRAGFDVAKGRKRGAASSTPRKRSSRTTQEDVINAMPKSFTLKSLREATGGSPAVVRKAVDAEIEAGRVADAGPDPDHSGPGRAATLYRRT
;
A
#
# COMPACT_ATOMS: atom_id res chain seq x y z
N MET A 1 15.97 29.95 -17.11
CA MET A 1 15.10 29.15 -16.23
C MET A 1 13.79 28.93 -16.95
N SER A 2 13.30 27.68 -17.00
CA SER A 2 12.00 27.44 -17.63
C SER A 2 10.87 27.83 -16.67
N GLN A 3 9.73 28.26 -17.19
CA GLN A 3 8.53 28.56 -16.39
C GLN A 3 8.16 27.41 -15.42
N PRO A 4 8.16 26.13 -15.86
CA PRO A 4 7.95 24.98 -14.98
C PRO A 4 8.93 24.87 -13.82
N GLU A 5 10.23 25.11 -14.05
CA GLU A 5 11.26 25.06 -13.01
C GLU A 5 11.02 26.13 -11.94
N THR A 6 10.62 27.33 -12.35
CA THR A 6 10.29 28.44 -11.43
C THR A 6 9.11 28.09 -10.54
N ILE A 7 8.05 27.50 -11.10
CA ILE A 7 6.86 27.08 -10.35
C ILE A 7 7.21 25.99 -9.33
N VAL A 8 7.97 24.97 -9.76
CA VAL A 8 8.42 23.89 -8.87
C VAL A 8 9.26 24.43 -7.73
N ARG A 9 10.22 25.31 -8.02
CA ARG A 9 11.04 25.95 -7.00
C ARG A 9 10.21 26.78 -6.03
N LYS A 10 9.27 27.60 -6.53
CA LYS A 10 8.38 28.43 -5.70
C LYS A 10 7.57 27.55 -4.74
N TYR A 11 6.99 26.45 -5.24
CA TYR A 11 6.24 25.50 -4.41
C TYR A 11 7.12 24.83 -3.33
N LEU A 12 8.30 24.33 -3.69
CA LEU A 12 9.21 23.69 -2.73
C LEU A 12 9.73 24.65 -1.66
N THR A 13 10.02 25.91 -2.03
CA THR A 13 10.39 26.95 -1.06
C THR A 13 9.23 27.24 -0.12
N ALA A 14 8.03 27.41 -0.66
CA ALA A 14 6.84 27.72 0.12
C ALA A 14 6.38 26.57 1.01
N LEU A 15 6.70 25.33 0.65
CA LEU A 15 6.48 24.14 1.49
C LEU A 15 7.37 24.14 2.74
N LYS A 16 8.59 24.68 2.65
CA LYS A 16 9.51 24.82 3.79
C LYS A 16 9.19 26.06 4.62
N ASP A 17 8.86 27.16 3.95
CA ASP A 17 8.53 28.42 4.57
C ASP A 17 7.34 29.08 3.86
N PRO A 18 6.11 28.89 4.40
CA PRO A 18 4.90 29.49 3.84
C PRO A 18 4.91 31.01 3.83
N SER A 19 5.74 31.66 4.65
CA SER A 19 5.83 33.12 4.70
C SER A 19 6.43 33.71 3.42
N THR A 20 7.20 32.92 2.67
CA THR A 20 7.76 33.33 1.37
C THR A 20 6.71 33.58 0.28
N LEU A 21 5.47 33.16 0.51
CA LEU A 21 4.35 33.47 -0.39
C LEU A 21 3.76 34.85 -0.19
N ARG A 22 4.08 35.49 0.94
CA ARG A 22 3.60 36.82 1.29
C ARG A 22 4.31 37.84 0.39
N ASP A 23 3.52 38.60 -0.35
CA ASP A 23 4.00 39.71 -1.16
C ASP A 23 3.92 40.98 -0.32
N ASP A 24 5.01 41.29 0.40
CA ASP A 24 5.06 42.44 1.31
C ASP A 24 4.89 43.78 0.57
N ASP A 25 5.36 43.88 -0.69
CA ASP A 25 5.19 45.07 -1.52
C ASP A 25 3.70 45.27 -1.88
N ALA A 26 3.02 44.21 -2.30
CA ALA A 26 1.58 44.26 -2.59
C ALA A 26 0.73 44.54 -1.33
N ILE A 27 1.17 44.06 -0.16
CA ILE A 27 0.52 44.37 1.12
C ILE A 27 0.66 45.86 1.43
N GLN A 28 1.87 46.42 1.30
CA GLN A 28 2.12 47.83 1.55
C GLN A 28 1.34 48.73 0.57
N GLU A 29 1.22 48.33 -0.69
CA GLU A 29 0.38 49.02 -1.69
C GLU A 29 -1.11 48.98 -1.28
N ALA A 30 -1.62 47.82 -0.88
CA ALA A 30 -3.00 47.68 -0.43
C ALA A 30 -3.31 48.46 0.85
N GLU A 31 -2.36 48.51 1.79
CA GLU A 31 -2.45 49.33 3.01
C GLU A 31 -2.49 50.82 2.69
N SER A 32 -1.65 51.28 1.76
CA SER A 32 -1.62 52.67 1.31
C SER A 32 -2.93 53.06 0.64
N ALA A 33 -3.41 52.23 -0.30
CA ALA A 33 -4.70 52.44 -0.97
C ALA A 33 -5.87 52.48 0.02
N LEU A 34 -5.85 51.65 1.07
CA LEU A 34 -6.89 51.64 2.10
C LEU A 34 -6.91 52.94 2.95
N GLY A 35 -5.73 53.56 3.14
CA GLY A 35 -5.59 54.83 3.85
C GLY A 35 -6.19 56.01 3.08
N ASP A 36 -6.03 56.00 1.76
CA ASP A 36 -6.51 57.06 0.86
C ASP A 36 -7.98 56.87 0.42
N GLU A 37 -8.50 55.63 0.49
CA GLU A 37 -9.85 55.32 0.01
C GLU A 37 -10.95 55.76 0.99
N SER A 38 -11.93 56.48 0.44
CA SER A 38 -13.04 57.10 1.17
C SER A 38 -14.36 56.34 0.97
N ASP A 39 -14.51 55.62 -0.14
CA ASP A 39 -15.72 54.85 -0.42
C ASP A 39 -15.81 53.63 0.52
N PRO A 40 -16.89 53.49 1.32
CA PRO A 40 -17.05 52.36 2.24
C PRO A 40 -17.01 50.99 1.55
N ILE A 41 -17.46 50.87 0.30
CA ILE A 41 -17.46 49.60 -0.45
C ILE A 41 -16.06 49.28 -0.98
N GLU A 42 -15.34 50.27 -1.52
CA GLU A 42 -13.97 50.05 -1.99
C GLU A 42 -13.02 49.76 -0.82
N ARG A 43 -13.20 50.43 0.33
CA ARG A 43 -12.48 50.07 1.58
C ARG A 43 -12.71 48.62 1.98
N LEU A 44 -13.95 48.12 1.88
CA LEU A 44 -14.26 46.72 2.21
C LEU A 44 -13.55 45.74 1.27
N LYS A 45 -13.52 46.03 -0.04
CA LYS A 45 -12.79 45.22 -1.02
C LYS A 45 -11.28 45.23 -0.76
N LEU A 46 -10.71 46.40 -0.45
CA LEU A 46 -9.30 46.53 -0.11
C LEU A 46 -8.95 45.77 1.18
N GLN A 47 -9.81 45.81 2.20
CA GLN A 47 -9.65 45.00 3.41
C GLN A 47 -9.67 43.49 3.12
N GLN A 48 -10.57 43.04 2.25
CA GLN A 48 -10.60 41.64 1.82
C GLN A 48 -9.29 41.28 1.08
N LYS A 49 -8.86 42.09 0.12
CA LYS A 49 -7.60 41.88 -0.63
C LYS A 49 -6.40 41.81 0.32
N LEU A 50 -6.34 42.71 1.29
CA LEU A 50 -5.28 42.73 2.31
C LEU A 50 -5.30 41.47 3.18
N ALA A 51 -6.47 40.97 3.56
CA ALA A 51 -6.59 39.71 4.28
C ALA A 51 -6.10 38.50 3.45
N GLU A 52 -6.41 38.48 2.15
CA GLU A 52 -5.94 37.45 1.22
C GLU A 52 -4.41 37.49 1.03
N LEU A 53 -3.83 38.70 0.89
CA LEU A 53 -2.37 38.88 0.78
C LEU A 53 -1.62 38.53 2.07
N ASN A 54 -2.23 38.79 3.24
CA ASN A 54 -1.64 38.43 4.54
C ASN A 54 -1.70 36.92 4.84
N ALA A 55 -2.65 36.20 4.24
CA ALA A 55 -2.84 34.77 4.40
C ALA A 55 -2.77 34.06 3.04
N PRO A 56 -1.61 34.09 2.36
CA PRO A 56 -1.48 33.55 1.02
C PRO A 56 -1.79 32.05 1.03
N SER A 57 -2.75 31.65 0.20
CA SER A 57 -3.18 30.25 0.15
C SER A 57 -2.15 29.39 -0.59
N MET A 58 -1.70 28.31 0.03
CA MET A 58 -0.86 27.28 -0.61
C MET A 58 -1.52 26.64 -1.83
N ASN A 59 -2.86 26.59 -1.85
CA ASN A 59 -3.64 25.85 -2.85
C ASN A 59 -3.38 26.35 -4.28
N ALA A 60 -3.31 27.67 -4.49
CA ALA A 60 -3.09 28.23 -5.84
C ALA A 60 -1.75 27.79 -6.44
N ILE A 61 -0.70 27.76 -5.61
CA ILE A 61 0.65 27.36 -6.06
C ILE A 61 0.75 25.84 -6.18
N GLU A 62 0.03 25.10 -5.33
CA GLU A 62 -0.08 23.66 -5.48
C GLU A 62 -0.76 23.28 -6.80
N ASP A 63 -1.78 24.01 -7.23
CA ASP A 63 -2.47 23.79 -8.50
C ASP A 63 -1.54 24.04 -9.69
N GLU A 64 -0.77 25.14 -9.66
CA GLU A 64 0.25 25.42 -10.67
C GLU A 64 1.34 24.33 -10.68
N PHE A 65 1.82 23.91 -9.50
CA PHE A 65 2.77 22.82 -9.36
C PHE A 65 2.23 21.55 -10.02
N VAL A 66 0.98 21.19 -9.75
CA VAL A 66 0.34 20.00 -10.31
C VAL A 66 0.31 20.00 -11.83
N VAL A 67 0.08 21.17 -12.45
CA VAL A 67 0.01 21.30 -13.91
C VAL A 67 1.38 21.12 -14.55
N HIS A 68 2.45 21.62 -13.93
CA HIS A 68 3.78 21.74 -14.57
C HIS A 68 4.82 20.74 -14.06
N ALA A 69 4.67 20.19 -12.85
CA ALA A 69 5.70 19.42 -12.18
C ALA A 69 6.07 18.13 -12.91
N LYS A 70 5.09 17.42 -13.49
CA LYS A 70 5.36 16.15 -14.18
C LYS A 70 6.17 16.35 -15.45
N ALA A 71 5.78 17.30 -16.30
CA ALA A 71 6.49 17.59 -17.53
C ALA A 71 7.95 18.00 -17.26
N TRP A 72 8.15 18.86 -16.25
CA TRP A 72 9.50 19.25 -15.83
C TRP A 72 10.30 18.10 -15.24
N ALA A 73 9.67 17.26 -14.40
CA ALA A 73 10.34 16.13 -13.79
C ALA A 73 10.75 15.06 -14.80
N ASP A 74 9.91 14.79 -15.80
CA ASP A 74 10.20 13.86 -16.88
C ASP A 74 11.40 14.35 -17.71
N GLU A 75 11.52 15.67 -17.97
CA GLU A 75 12.68 16.29 -18.64
C GLU A 75 13.95 16.27 -17.77
N ALA A 76 13.81 16.53 -16.46
CA ALA A 76 14.90 16.56 -15.51
C ALA A 76 15.36 15.17 -15.02
N GLY A 77 14.65 14.10 -15.40
CA GLY A 77 14.91 12.73 -14.93
C GLY A 77 14.60 12.53 -13.43
N LEU A 78 13.73 13.35 -12.86
CA LEU A 78 13.34 13.30 -11.44
C LEU A 78 12.13 12.41 -11.24
N THR A 79 12.15 11.64 -10.16
CA THR A 79 11.04 10.73 -9.81
C THR A 79 10.15 11.34 -8.75
N GLY A 80 8.89 10.90 -8.69
CA GLY A 80 7.96 11.28 -7.61
C GLY A 80 8.55 11.03 -6.20
N LYS A 81 9.38 9.99 -6.06
CA LYS A 81 10.08 9.68 -4.80
C LYS A 81 11.07 10.77 -4.37
N ALA A 82 11.70 11.48 -5.32
CA ALA A 82 12.58 12.61 -4.99
C ALA A 82 11.77 13.78 -4.42
N PHE A 83 10.59 14.06 -4.96
CA PHE A 83 9.68 15.06 -4.40
C PHE A 83 9.11 14.66 -3.04
N GLU A 84 8.78 13.38 -2.83
CA GLU A 84 8.36 12.88 -1.51
C GLU A 84 9.45 13.09 -0.47
N ALA A 85 10.72 12.88 -0.83
CA ALA A 85 11.85 13.10 0.07
C ALA A 85 12.03 14.58 0.44
N GLU A 86 11.62 15.49 -0.45
CA GLU A 86 11.61 16.94 -0.20
C GLU A 86 10.38 17.39 0.61
N GLY A 87 9.46 16.48 0.93
CA GLY A 87 8.28 16.74 1.76
C GLY A 87 6.99 16.99 0.98
N VAL A 88 6.99 16.84 -0.35
CA VAL A 88 5.77 17.04 -1.14
C VAL A 88 4.73 15.97 -0.78
N PRO A 89 3.47 16.35 -0.47
CA PRO A 89 2.43 15.38 -0.14
C PRO A 89 2.18 14.39 -1.28
N GLY A 90 2.09 13.09 -0.96
CA GLY A 90 1.81 12.07 -1.96
C GLY A 90 0.43 12.22 -2.65
N ALA A 91 -0.51 12.95 -2.04
CA ALA A 91 -1.78 13.30 -2.70
C ALA A 91 -1.56 14.30 -3.85
N THR A 92 -0.75 15.33 -3.63
CA THR A 92 -0.35 16.34 -4.62
C THR A 92 0.44 15.70 -5.76
N LEU A 93 1.38 14.79 -5.45
CA LEU A 93 2.15 14.09 -6.48
C LEU A 93 1.28 13.19 -7.36
N ARG A 94 0.29 12.50 -6.77
CA ARG A 94 -0.70 11.75 -7.57
C ARG A 94 -1.51 12.66 -8.48
N ARG A 95 -1.91 13.83 -7.97
CA ARG A 95 -2.67 14.84 -8.72
C ARG A 95 -1.86 15.39 -9.89
N ALA A 96 -0.56 15.58 -9.68
CA ALA A 96 0.40 15.96 -10.72
C ALA A 96 0.71 14.81 -11.71
N GLY A 97 0.22 13.59 -11.47
CA GLY A 97 0.42 12.44 -12.36
C GLY A 97 1.73 11.68 -12.14
N PHE A 98 2.39 11.84 -11.00
CA PHE A 98 3.49 10.96 -10.60
C PHE A 98 2.95 9.58 -10.17
N ASP A 99 3.65 8.52 -10.56
CA ASP A 99 3.39 7.17 -10.05
C ASP A 99 4.03 7.01 -8.67
N VAL A 100 3.44 7.69 -7.68
CA VAL A 100 3.77 7.51 -6.27
C VAL A 100 2.93 6.37 -5.74
N ALA A 101 3.61 5.34 -5.24
CA ALA A 101 2.97 4.15 -4.69
C ALA A 101 1.89 4.59 -3.72
N LYS A 102 0.61 4.36 -4.08
CA LYS A 102 -0.51 4.58 -3.19
C LYS A 102 -0.13 3.89 -1.89
N GLY A 103 -0.07 4.63 -0.78
CA GLY A 103 0.03 4.09 0.57
C GLY A 103 -1.18 3.21 0.85
N ARG A 104 -1.30 2.10 0.12
CA ARG A 104 -1.97 0.90 0.56
C ARG A 104 -1.22 0.57 1.82
N LYS A 105 -1.94 0.47 2.93
CA LYS A 105 -1.54 -0.16 4.18
C LYS A 105 -0.73 -1.43 3.86
N ARG A 106 0.54 -1.27 3.56
CA ARG A 106 1.53 -2.31 3.44
C ARG A 106 1.85 -2.52 4.90
N GLY A 107 1.17 -3.49 5.51
CA GLY A 107 1.67 -4.08 6.73
C GLY A 107 3.16 -4.28 6.50
N ALA A 108 3.95 -3.53 7.25
CA ALA A 108 5.39 -3.65 7.20
C ALA A 108 5.67 -5.14 7.40
N ALA A 109 6.12 -5.79 6.33
CA ALA A 109 6.89 -7.01 6.47
C ALA A 109 8.23 -6.56 7.08
N SER A 110 8.17 -6.19 8.37
CA SER A 110 9.26 -6.46 9.28
C SER A 110 9.56 -7.93 9.06
N SER A 111 10.73 -8.19 8.49
CA SER A 111 11.39 -9.48 8.49
C SER A 111 11.76 -9.82 9.95
N THR A 112 10.75 -9.96 10.80
CA THR A 112 10.88 -10.82 11.96
C THR A 112 10.88 -12.23 11.37
N PRO A 113 11.91 -13.05 11.60
CA PRO A 113 11.90 -14.43 11.14
C PRO A 113 10.75 -15.12 11.87
N ARG A 114 9.59 -15.19 11.19
CA ARG A 114 8.44 -15.92 11.68
C ARG A 114 8.92 -17.37 11.70
N LYS A 115 9.11 -17.90 12.91
CA LYS A 115 9.35 -19.32 13.15
C LYS A 115 8.26 -20.04 12.37
N ARG A 116 8.62 -20.62 11.21
CA ARG A 116 7.66 -21.32 10.38
C ARG A 116 7.15 -22.45 11.26
N SER A 117 5.88 -22.40 11.66
CA SER A 117 5.18 -23.63 11.98
C SER A 117 5.41 -24.54 10.79
N SER A 118 6.07 -25.68 11.00
CA SER A 118 6.43 -26.64 9.96
C SER A 118 5.21 -26.89 9.09
N ARG A 119 5.19 -26.32 7.88
CA ARG A 119 4.14 -26.63 6.92
C ARG A 119 4.43 -28.07 6.50
N THR A 120 3.64 -29.01 7.02
CA THR A 120 3.66 -30.40 6.60
C THR A 120 3.55 -30.43 5.07
N THR A 121 4.62 -30.89 4.42
CA THR A 121 4.70 -31.05 2.98
C THR A 121 4.06 -32.36 2.56
N GLN A 122 3.82 -32.54 1.26
CA GLN A 122 3.32 -33.81 0.72
C GLN A 122 4.30 -34.96 1.03
N GLU A 123 5.61 -34.69 0.99
CA GLU A 123 6.67 -35.65 1.30
C GLU A 123 6.66 -36.08 2.78
N ASP A 124 6.44 -35.13 3.69
CA ASP A 124 6.29 -35.43 5.13
C ASP A 124 5.12 -36.39 5.39
N VAL A 125 4.03 -36.22 4.65
CA VAL A 125 2.87 -37.11 4.75
C VAL A 125 3.23 -38.51 4.25
N ILE A 126 3.90 -38.64 3.10
CA ILE A 126 4.32 -39.92 2.52
C ILE A 126 5.29 -40.66 3.47
N ASN A 127 6.24 -39.94 4.06
CA ASN A 127 7.20 -40.51 5.00
C ASN A 127 6.55 -40.97 6.32
N ALA A 128 5.47 -40.32 6.73
CA ALA A 128 4.73 -40.67 7.93
C ALA A 128 3.65 -41.75 7.71
N MET A 129 3.46 -42.28 6.49
CA MET A 129 2.46 -43.32 6.20
C MET A 129 2.85 -44.67 6.81
N PRO A 130 2.08 -45.21 7.78
CA PRO A 130 2.28 -46.56 8.27
C PRO A 130 1.81 -47.61 7.25
N LYS A 131 2.08 -48.91 7.51
CA LYS A 131 1.69 -50.02 6.63
C LYS A 131 0.17 -50.11 6.39
N SER A 132 -0.62 -49.74 7.39
CA SER A 132 -2.08 -49.63 7.33
C SER A 132 -2.52 -48.36 8.04
N PHE A 133 -3.38 -47.56 7.42
CA PHE A 133 -3.79 -46.27 7.97
C PHE A 133 -5.16 -45.82 7.48
N THR A 134 -5.77 -44.88 8.21
CA THR A 134 -6.93 -44.12 7.75
C THR A 134 -6.50 -42.68 7.45
N LEU A 135 -7.26 -41.96 6.62
CA LEU A 135 -7.00 -40.53 6.36
C LEU A 135 -7.02 -39.69 7.65
N LYS A 136 -7.83 -40.11 8.64
CA LYS A 136 -7.93 -39.45 9.95
C LYS A 136 -6.66 -39.66 10.77
N SER A 137 -6.18 -40.91 10.89
CA SER A 137 -4.98 -41.22 11.66
C SER A 137 -3.75 -40.56 11.03
N LEU A 138 -3.67 -40.52 9.70
CA LEU A 138 -2.57 -39.87 8.98
C LEU A 138 -2.57 -38.34 9.16
N ARG A 139 -3.75 -37.72 9.20
CA ARG A 139 -3.91 -36.30 9.53
C ARG A 139 -3.46 -35.98 10.96
N GLU A 140 -3.87 -36.80 11.93
CA GLU A 140 -3.51 -36.61 13.33
C GLU A 140 -1.99 -36.81 13.55
N ALA A 141 -1.39 -37.78 12.87
CA ALA A 141 0.06 -38.04 12.95
C ALA A 141 0.90 -36.93 12.31
N THR A 142 0.45 -36.34 11.21
CA THR A 142 1.23 -35.38 10.42
C THR A 142 0.92 -33.91 10.75
N GLY A 143 -0.17 -33.66 11.47
CA GLY A 143 -0.72 -32.31 11.67
C GLY A 143 -1.12 -31.60 10.37
N GLY A 144 -1.15 -32.33 9.25
CA GLY A 144 -1.34 -31.80 7.92
C GLY A 144 -2.78 -31.36 7.64
N SER A 145 -2.93 -30.44 6.68
CA SER A 145 -4.26 -30.07 6.19
C SER A 145 -4.93 -31.28 5.49
N PRO A 146 -6.26 -31.50 5.66
CA PRO A 146 -6.97 -32.61 5.03
C PRO A 146 -6.77 -32.72 3.52
N ALA A 147 -6.61 -31.58 2.83
CA ALA A 147 -6.37 -31.55 1.39
C ALA A 147 -4.95 -32.06 1.01
N VAL A 148 -3.95 -31.75 1.83
CA VAL A 148 -2.56 -32.21 1.60
C VAL A 148 -2.46 -33.70 1.84
N VAL A 149 -3.13 -34.21 2.87
CA VAL A 149 -3.17 -35.65 3.18
C VAL A 149 -3.86 -36.43 2.06
N ARG A 150 -5.03 -35.97 1.58
CA ARG A 150 -5.72 -36.62 0.44
C ARG A 150 -4.85 -36.63 -0.81
N LYS A 151 -4.28 -35.47 -1.18
CA LYS A 151 -3.40 -35.37 -2.35
C LYS A 151 -2.19 -36.31 -2.26
N ALA A 152 -1.60 -36.46 -1.07
CA ALA A 152 -0.49 -37.39 -0.87
C ALA A 152 -0.92 -38.85 -1.06
N VAL A 153 -2.08 -39.24 -0.51
CA VAL A 153 -2.61 -40.60 -0.65
C VAL A 153 -3.02 -40.91 -2.09
N ASP A 154 -3.69 -39.97 -2.76
CA ASP A 154 -4.09 -40.12 -4.16
C ASP A 154 -2.87 -40.31 -5.08
N ALA A 155 -1.79 -39.56 -4.85
CA ALA A 155 -0.53 -39.71 -5.58
C ALA A 155 0.15 -41.07 -5.33
N GLU A 156 0.04 -41.63 -4.13
CA GLU A 156 0.59 -42.95 -3.79
C GLU A 156 -0.27 -44.10 -4.35
N ILE A 157 -1.59 -43.90 -4.46
CA ILE A 157 -2.50 -44.82 -5.15
C ILE A 157 -2.20 -44.83 -6.65
N GLU A 158 -2.04 -43.65 -7.27
CA GLU A 158 -1.67 -43.52 -8.68
C GLU A 158 -0.30 -44.15 -8.97
N ALA A 159 0.65 -44.05 -8.03
CA ALA A 159 1.94 -44.70 -8.11
C ALA A 159 1.93 -46.21 -7.80
N GLY A 160 0.76 -46.80 -7.48
CA GLY A 160 0.61 -48.23 -7.18
C GLY A 160 1.22 -48.67 -5.84
N ARG A 161 1.60 -47.71 -4.98
CA ARG A 161 2.25 -47.97 -3.67
C ARG A 161 1.26 -48.08 -2.54
N VAL A 162 0.03 -47.61 -2.73
CA VAL A 162 -1.07 -47.72 -1.77
C VAL A 162 -2.30 -48.29 -2.45
N ALA A 163 -2.96 -49.25 -1.78
CA ALA A 163 -4.22 -49.83 -2.20
C ALA A 163 -5.32 -49.49 -1.19
N ASP A 164 -6.53 -49.27 -1.70
CA ASP A 164 -7.74 -49.17 -0.89
C ASP A 164 -8.10 -50.56 -0.36
N ALA A 165 -8.04 -50.74 0.95
CA ALA A 165 -8.33 -52.00 1.64
C ALA A 165 -9.80 -52.10 2.08
N GLY A 166 -10.64 -51.12 1.74
CA GLY A 166 -12.05 -51.09 2.08
C GLY A 166 -12.36 -50.50 3.46
N PRO A 167 -13.62 -50.60 3.93
CA PRO A 167 -14.02 -50.09 5.24
C PRO A 167 -13.31 -50.85 6.36
N ASP A 168 -12.91 -50.12 7.40
CA ASP A 168 -12.24 -50.65 8.58
C ASP A 168 -13.10 -51.73 9.28
N PRO A 169 -12.64 -52.99 9.34
CA PRO A 169 -13.40 -54.10 9.93
C PRO A 169 -13.54 -53.99 11.45
N ASP A 170 -12.69 -53.20 12.12
CA ASP A 170 -12.66 -53.05 13.57
C ASP A 170 -13.45 -51.81 14.06
N HIS A 171 -14.18 -51.13 13.16
CA HIS A 171 -14.96 -49.94 13.51
C HIS A 171 -16.16 -50.27 14.41
N SER A 172 -16.10 -49.83 15.67
CA SER A 172 -17.18 -49.94 16.65
C SER A 172 -17.63 -48.56 17.11
N GLY A 173 -18.53 -47.93 16.33
CA GLY A 173 -19.09 -46.62 16.67
C GLY A 173 -20.25 -46.20 15.75
N PRO A 174 -21.11 -45.27 16.18
CA PRO A 174 -22.20 -44.77 15.34
C PRO A 174 -21.64 -43.99 14.14
N GLY A 175 -21.97 -44.44 12.92
CA GLY A 175 -21.52 -43.82 11.67
C GLY A 175 -20.94 -44.82 10.67
N ARG A 176 -20.49 -44.33 9.51
CA ARG A 176 -19.82 -45.15 8.50
C ARG A 176 -18.39 -45.47 8.93
N ALA A 177 -17.95 -46.72 8.75
CA ALA A 177 -16.57 -47.13 8.98
C ALA A 177 -15.62 -46.32 8.08
N ALA A 178 -14.46 -45.95 8.63
CA ALA A 178 -13.44 -45.23 7.87
C ALA A 178 -12.81 -46.13 6.81
N THR A 179 -12.47 -45.59 5.65
CA THR A 179 -11.72 -46.33 4.63
C THR A 179 -10.29 -46.57 5.12
N LEU A 180 -9.87 -47.83 5.09
CA LEU A 180 -8.53 -48.29 5.42
C LEU A 180 -7.68 -48.35 4.14
N TYR A 181 -6.50 -47.76 4.19
CA TYR A 181 -5.51 -47.81 3.12
C TYR A 181 -4.34 -48.69 3.55
N ARG A 182 -3.81 -49.48 2.62
CA ARG A 182 -2.65 -50.35 2.85
C ARG A 182 -1.55 -50.04 1.86
N ARG A 183 -0.33 -49.91 2.36
CA ARG A 183 0.88 -49.77 1.52
C ARG A 183 1.31 -51.14 1.00
N THR A 184 1.59 -51.25 -0.30
CA THR A 184 2.04 -52.48 -0.96
C THR A 184 3.52 -52.77 -0.72
#